data_AF-A0A7D9LAI8-F1
#
_entry.id   AF-A0A7D9LAI8-F1
#
_cell.length_a   1.000
_cell.length_b   1.000
_cell.length_c   1.000
_cell.angle_alpha   90.00
_cell.angle_beta   90.00
_cell.angle_gamma   90.00
#
_symmetry.space_group_name_H-M   'P 1'
#
loop_
_entity.id
_entity.type
_entity.pdbx_description
1 polymer ?
#
loop_
_entity_poly.entity_id
_entity_poly.type
_entity_poly.pdbx_seq_one_letter_code
_entity_poly.pdbx_strand_id
1 'polypeptide(L)'
;MEQLIPVINKLQDVFNTVGTEAVQLPQIVVVGTQSSGKSSVLEGIVGRDFLPRGPGIVTRRPLILQLVYSPSRWKKTRKSESDGSGDESPDLEEAEPEEWGKFSHIKDKKFADFYEIRDEIERETERLTGHNKGISSEPIILRVYSPKVVNLTLVDLPGITKVPVGDQPLDIENQMRNLVLQYIRNPNSIILAVTPANTDMATSESIKIAKEVDPDGNRTIAVCTKLDLMDPGTDALDILYGRVVPVKLGIIGVVNRSQLDINNRK
;
A
#
# COMPACT_ATOMS: atom_id res chain seq x y z
N MET A 1 -1.95 -0.76 14.74
CA MET A 1 -2.52 0.59 14.52
C MET A 1 -3.50 1.00 15.61
N GLU A 2 -4.27 0.09 16.21
CA GLU A 2 -5.35 0.42 17.17
C GLU A 2 -4.93 1.28 18.36
N GLN A 3 -3.75 1.06 18.95
CA GLN A 3 -3.25 1.90 20.05
C GLN A 3 -2.72 3.27 19.60
N LEU A 4 -2.36 3.41 18.32
CA LEU A 4 -1.84 4.65 17.76
C LEU A 4 -2.96 5.62 17.39
N ILE A 5 -4.13 5.11 17.00
CA ILE A 5 -5.30 5.92 16.62
C ILE A 5 -5.71 6.89 17.76
N PRO A 6 -5.92 6.45 19.02
CA PRO A 6 -6.26 7.37 20.11
C PRO A 6 -5.19 8.43 20.36
N VAL A 7 -3.90 8.10 20.17
CA VAL A 7 -2.79 9.02 20.40
C VAL A 7 -2.74 10.08 19.30
N ILE A 8 -2.85 9.66 18.04
CA ILE A 8 -2.89 10.58 16.89
C ILE A 8 -4.11 11.48 16.96
N ASN A 9 -5.29 10.94 17.29
CA ASN A 9 -6.50 11.74 17.43
C ASN A 9 -6.34 12.80 18.53
N LYS A 10 -5.81 12.42 19.71
CA LYS A 10 -5.51 13.39 20.78
C LYS A 10 -4.53 14.47 20.34
N LEU A 11 -3.49 14.11 19.57
CA LEU A 11 -2.55 15.09 19.03
C LEU A 11 -3.23 16.03 18.03
N GLN A 12 -4.04 15.50 17.11
CA GLN A 12 -4.80 16.29 16.14
C GLN A 12 -5.75 17.28 16.84
N ASP A 13 -6.43 16.86 17.91
CA ASP A 13 -7.29 17.74 18.70
C ASP A 13 -6.50 18.90 19.33
N VAL A 14 -5.28 18.63 19.83
CA VAL A 14 -4.37 19.66 20.35
C VAL A 14 -3.95 20.62 19.23
N PHE A 15 -3.53 20.11 18.06
CA PHE A 15 -3.14 20.97 16.92
C PHE A 15 -4.30 21.86 16.44
N ASN A 16 -5.51 21.31 16.36
CA ASN A 16 -6.73 22.04 15.99
C ASN A 16 -7.06 23.14 17.01
N THR A 17 -6.84 22.88 18.30
CA THR A 17 -7.08 23.86 19.38
C THR A 17 -6.09 25.03 19.34
N VAL A 18 -4.84 24.75 18.98
CA VAL A 18 -3.75 25.76 18.96
C VAL A 18 -3.68 26.50 17.61
N GLY A 19 -4.47 26.08 16.60
CA GLY A 19 -4.50 26.70 15.28
C GLY A 19 -3.26 26.41 14.44
N THR A 20 -2.53 25.35 14.77
CA THR A 20 -1.29 24.92 14.10
C THR A 20 -1.56 23.75 13.16
N GLU A 21 -0.83 23.67 12.05
CA GLU A 21 -0.97 22.56 11.11
C GLU A 21 -0.69 21.20 11.78
N ALA A 22 -1.50 20.20 11.45
CA ALA A 22 -1.35 18.85 11.97
C ALA A 22 -0.03 18.22 11.51
N VAL A 23 0.55 17.35 12.36
CA VAL A 23 1.73 16.56 11.99
C VAL A 23 1.44 15.71 10.76
N GLN A 24 2.20 15.95 9.69
CA GLN A 24 2.14 15.14 8.49
C GLN A 24 2.95 13.85 8.72
N LEU A 25 2.25 12.72 8.82
CA LEU A 25 2.92 11.42 8.87
C LEU A 25 3.71 11.17 7.58
N PRO A 26 4.87 10.49 7.66
CA PRO A 26 5.65 10.16 6.48
C PRO A 26 4.86 9.23 5.56
N GLN A 27 5.01 9.45 4.25
CA GLN A 27 4.47 8.55 3.25
C GLN A 27 5.25 7.22 3.25
N ILE A 28 4.58 6.09 3.11
CA ILE A 28 5.25 4.79 2.95
C ILE A 28 5.34 4.47 1.46
N VAL A 29 6.54 4.38 0.91
CA VAL A 29 6.78 4.06 -0.50
C VAL A 29 7.38 2.67 -0.63
N VAL A 30 6.69 1.79 -1.34
CA VAL A 30 7.13 0.39 -1.53
C VAL A 30 7.98 0.28 -2.79
N VAL A 31 9.23 -0.16 -2.65
CA VAL A 31 10.20 -0.28 -3.74
C VAL A 31 10.70 -1.71 -3.84
N GLY A 32 10.83 -2.23 -5.07
CA GLY A 32 11.13 -3.63 -5.30
C GLY A 32 11.16 -3.97 -6.78
N THR A 33 11.86 -5.04 -7.12
CA THR A 33 11.79 -5.63 -8.46
C THR A 33 10.38 -6.13 -8.77
N GLN A 34 10.10 -6.42 -10.03
CA GLN A 34 8.85 -7.10 -10.40
C GLN A 34 8.73 -8.43 -9.63
N SER A 35 7.51 -8.75 -9.16
CA SER A 35 7.23 -10.00 -8.42
C SER A 35 7.95 -10.12 -7.06
N SER A 36 8.56 -9.07 -6.52
CA SER A 36 9.17 -9.12 -5.18
C SER A 36 8.16 -9.21 -4.02
N GLY A 37 6.86 -9.07 -4.28
CA GLY A 37 5.81 -9.11 -3.25
C GLY A 37 5.39 -7.75 -2.68
N LYS A 38 5.68 -6.65 -3.40
CA LYS A 38 5.32 -5.26 -3.00
C LYS A 38 3.84 -5.11 -2.60
N SER A 39 2.93 -5.46 -3.52
CA SER A 39 1.50 -5.35 -3.29
C SER A 39 1.04 -6.22 -2.11
N SER A 40 1.64 -7.40 -1.93
CA SER A 40 1.35 -8.26 -0.79
C SER A 40 1.78 -7.65 0.55
N VAL A 41 2.95 -7.00 0.60
CA VAL A 41 3.41 -6.27 1.79
C VAL A 41 2.45 -5.11 2.10
N LEU A 42 2.01 -4.37 1.08
CA LEU A 42 1.09 -3.24 1.24
C LEU A 42 -0.28 -3.72 1.76
N GLU A 43 -0.85 -4.77 1.19
CA GLU A 43 -2.10 -5.37 1.67
C GLU A 43 -1.96 -5.94 3.07
N GLY A 44 -0.79 -6.47 3.44
CA GLY A 44 -0.50 -6.88 4.82
C GLY A 44 -0.53 -5.71 5.81
N ILE A 45 -0.11 -4.50 5.41
CA ILE A 45 -0.19 -3.28 6.22
C ILE A 45 -1.64 -2.81 6.37
N VAL A 46 -2.43 -2.90 5.29
CA VAL A 46 -3.83 -2.44 5.26
C VAL A 46 -4.79 -3.46 5.88
N GLY A 47 -4.47 -4.75 5.83
CA GLY A 47 -5.31 -5.84 6.33
C GLY A 47 -6.48 -6.23 5.42
N ARG A 48 -6.41 -5.86 4.13
CA ARG A 48 -7.45 -6.10 3.12
C ARG A 48 -6.83 -6.49 1.79
N ASP A 49 -7.56 -7.29 1.01
CA ASP A 49 -7.20 -7.67 -0.35
C ASP A 49 -7.95 -6.80 -1.35
N PHE A 50 -7.21 -5.96 -2.06
CA PHE A 50 -7.77 -5.00 -3.02
C PHE A 50 -6.78 -4.58 -4.11
N LEU A 51 -5.52 -5.00 -4.01
CA LEU A 51 -4.55 -4.77 -5.06
C LEU A 51 -4.65 -5.89 -6.10
N PRO A 52 -4.53 -5.54 -7.39
CA PRO A 52 -4.43 -6.53 -8.45
C PRO A 52 -3.28 -7.50 -8.17
N ARG A 53 -3.48 -8.78 -8.48
CA ARG A 53 -2.46 -9.84 -8.37
C ARG A 53 -2.60 -10.81 -9.53
N GLY A 54 -1.48 -11.17 -10.15
CA GLY A 54 -1.48 -12.11 -11.26
C GLY A 54 -0.09 -12.37 -11.83
N PRO A 55 0.01 -13.29 -12.79
CA PRO A 55 1.25 -13.53 -13.52
C PRO A 55 1.63 -12.32 -14.38
N GLY A 56 2.92 -12.02 -14.50
CA GLY A 56 3.42 -10.91 -15.32
C GLY A 56 3.54 -9.58 -14.59
N ILE A 57 3.41 -8.47 -15.32
CA ILE A 57 3.54 -7.11 -14.77
C ILE A 57 2.15 -6.66 -14.33
N VAL A 58 1.95 -6.63 -13.02
CA VAL A 58 0.64 -6.33 -12.42
C VAL A 58 0.50 -4.84 -12.19
N THR A 59 1.32 -4.27 -11.31
CA THR A 59 1.38 -2.82 -11.05
C THR A 59 2.07 -2.12 -12.23
N ARG A 60 1.29 -1.50 -13.12
CA ARG A 60 1.76 -0.77 -14.32
C ARG A 60 1.64 0.76 -14.19
N ARG A 61 0.96 1.22 -13.14
CA ARG A 61 0.81 2.62 -12.74
C ARG A 61 1.10 2.75 -11.25
N PRO A 62 1.65 3.88 -10.77
CA PRO A 62 1.68 4.15 -9.34
C PRO A 62 0.26 4.13 -8.75
N LEU A 63 0.10 3.54 -7.58
CA LEU A 63 -1.12 3.64 -6.78
C LEU A 63 -0.81 4.44 -5.53
N ILE A 64 -1.44 5.61 -5.40
CA ILE A 64 -1.42 6.42 -4.20
C ILE A 64 -2.64 6.05 -3.36
N LEU A 65 -2.41 5.27 -2.32
CA LEU A 65 -3.43 4.87 -1.36
C LEU A 65 -3.40 5.81 -0.15
N GLN A 66 -4.50 6.51 0.09
CA GLN A 66 -4.69 7.34 1.27
C GLN A 66 -5.65 6.63 2.22
N LEU A 67 -5.12 6.14 3.34
CA LEU A 67 -5.95 5.69 4.45
C LEU A 67 -6.48 6.92 5.17
N VAL A 68 -7.79 6.95 5.39
CA VAL A 68 -8.48 8.04 6.07
C VAL A 68 -9.23 7.46 7.26
N TYR A 69 -8.88 7.92 8.45
CA TYR A 69 -9.62 7.58 9.65
C TYR A 69 -11.03 8.16 9.53
N SER A 70 -12.03 7.29 9.62
CA SER A 70 -13.44 7.66 9.64
C SER A 70 -14.11 6.96 10.82
N PRO A 71 -14.52 7.69 11.88
CA PRO A 71 -15.15 7.06 13.03
C PRO A 71 -16.47 6.41 12.63
N SER A 72 -16.74 5.20 13.13
CA SER A 72 -17.99 4.47 12.86
C SER A 72 -19.18 5.32 13.29
N ARG A 73 -20.01 5.71 12.34
CA ARG A 73 -21.16 6.59 12.58
C ARG A 73 -22.38 5.85 13.12
N TRP A 74 -22.22 4.60 13.57
CA TRP A 74 -23.25 3.82 14.23
C TRP A 74 -23.62 4.49 15.56
N LYS A 75 -24.53 5.46 15.49
CA LYS A 75 -25.33 5.84 16.64
C LYS A 75 -26.11 4.58 17.00
N LYS A 76 -25.82 4.03 18.19
CA LYS A 76 -26.83 3.29 18.94
C LYS A 76 -28.05 4.20 19.00
N THR A 77 -29.03 4.00 18.12
CA THR A 77 -30.41 4.31 18.46
C THR A 77 -30.70 3.41 19.66
N ARG A 78 -30.34 3.89 20.85
CA ARG A 78 -30.97 3.43 22.08
C ARG A 78 -32.45 3.57 21.75
N LYS A 79 -33.15 2.44 21.63
CA LYS A 79 -34.59 2.42 21.87
C LYS A 79 -34.76 3.06 23.25
N SER A 80 -34.99 4.36 23.28
CA SER A 80 -35.77 4.95 24.34
C SER A 80 -37.15 4.34 24.15
N GLU A 81 -37.48 3.38 25.02
CA GLU A 81 -38.88 3.07 25.29
C GLU A 81 -39.55 4.38 25.71
N SER A 82 -40.23 5.00 24.77
CA SER A 82 -41.24 6.01 25.05
C SER A 82 -42.41 5.71 24.13
N ASP A 83 -43.46 5.18 24.75
CA ASP A 83 -44.80 5.09 24.21
C ASP A 83 -45.19 6.39 23.50
N GLY A 84 -45.76 6.28 22.30
CA GLY A 84 -46.37 7.43 21.64
C GLY A 84 -46.46 7.27 20.13
N SER A 85 -47.65 6.94 19.67
CA SER A 85 -48.12 6.99 18.28
C SER A 85 -47.61 8.21 17.49
N GLY A 86 -46.94 7.96 16.37
CA GLY A 86 -46.59 8.95 15.37
C GLY A 86 -46.15 8.23 14.10
N ASP A 87 -47.00 8.30 13.08
CA ASP A 87 -46.78 7.77 11.74
C ASP A 87 -45.74 8.66 11.03
N GLU A 88 -44.46 8.43 11.31
CA GLU A 88 -43.35 8.96 10.53
C GLU A 88 -42.52 7.77 10.04
N SER A 89 -42.60 7.50 8.74
CA SER A 89 -41.67 6.63 8.03
C SER A 89 -40.26 7.11 8.37
N PRO A 90 -39.41 6.35 9.08
CA PRO A 90 -38.04 6.73 9.20
C PRO A 90 -37.45 6.60 7.79
N ASP A 91 -37.10 7.72 7.16
CA ASP A 91 -36.25 7.71 5.99
C ASP A 91 -35.06 6.83 6.34
N LEU A 92 -35.02 5.64 5.76
CA LEU A 92 -33.93 4.68 5.94
C LEU A 92 -32.73 5.30 5.23
N GLU A 93 -32.04 6.23 5.89
CA GLU A 93 -30.67 6.61 5.52
C GLU A 93 -29.90 5.28 5.47
N GLU A 94 -29.58 4.83 4.26
CA GLU A 94 -28.78 3.62 4.05
C GLU A 94 -27.57 3.71 4.97
N ALA A 95 -27.46 2.74 5.89
CA ALA A 95 -26.39 2.71 6.86
C ALA A 95 -25.06 2.75 6.09
N GLU A 96 -24.31 3.85 6.23
CA GLU A 96 -23.05 4.00 5.53
C GLU A 96 -22.14 2.81 5.89
N PRO A 97 -21.51 2.16 4.89
CA PRO A 97 -20.61 1.05 5.15
C PRO A 97 -19.48 1.52 6.08
N GLU A 98 -19.14 0.69 7.07
CA GLU A 98 -18.12 1.02 8.06
C GLU A 98 -16.74 1.25 7.41
N GLU A 99 -16.46 0.54 6.32
CA GLU A 99 -15.24 0.68 5.53
C GLU A 99 -15.61 0.82 4.04
N TRP A 100 -14.98 1.76 3.34
CA TRP A 100 -15.22 1.95 1.91
C TRP A 100 -14.06 2.67 1.22
N GLY A 101 -13.94 2.47 -0.09
CA GLY A 101 -12.98 3.13 -0.97
C GLY A 101 -13.62 4.19 -1.87
N LYS A 102 -12.82 5.17 -2.30
CA LYS A 102 -13.19 6.16 -3.32
C LYS A 102 -12.00 6.52 -4.19
N PHE A 103 -12.22 6.41 -5.49
CA PHE A 103 -11.24 6.82 -6.47
C PHE A 103 -11.36 8.30 -6.80
N SER A 104 -10.23 8.95 -7.04
CA SER A 104 -10.24 10.37 -7.43
C SER A 104 -10.86 10.59 -8.81
N HIS A 105 -10.80 9.61 -9.71
CA HIS A 105 -11.41 9.69 -11.04
C HIS A 105 -12.92 9.34 -11.05
N ILE A 106 -13.48 8.85 -9.94
CA ILE A 106 -14.92 8.54 -9.80
C ILE A 106 -15.48 9.30 -8.60
N LYS A 107 -16.07 10.47 -8.86
CA LYS A 107 -16.49 11.39 -7.79
C LYS A 107 -17.71 10.92 -7.00
N ASP A 108 -18.62 10.17 -7.63
CA ASP A 108 -19.96 9.92 -7.09
C ASP A 108 -20.19 8.47 -6.65
N LYS A 109 -19.14 7.63 -6.66
CA LYS A 109 -19.23 6.23 -6.23
C LYS A 109 -18.37 5.97 -4.99
N LYS A 110 -18.98 5.35 -3.98
CA LYS A 110 -18.29 4.71 -2.86
C LYS A 110 -18.23 3.21 -3.12
N PHE A 111 -17.08 2.59 -2.87
CA PHE A 111 -16.86 1.17 -3.07
C PHE A 111 -16.81 0.49 -1.71
N ALA A 112 -17.90 -0.17 -1.31
CA ALA A 112 -17.93 -0.96 -0.08
C ALA A 112 -17.24 -2.33 -0.25
N ASP A 113 -17.28 -2.88 -1.47
CA ASP A 113 -16.60 -4.12 -1.81
C ASP A 113 -15.17 -3.85 -2.30
N PHE A 114 -14.18 -4.40 -1.59
CA PHE A 114 -12.77 -4.28 -1.93
C PHE A 114 -12.37 -5.08 -3.18
N TYR A 115 -13.19 -6.07 -3.59
CA TYR A 115 -13.02 -6.71 -4.89
C TYR A 115 -13.40 -5.76 -6.04
N GLU A 116 -14.44 -4.94 -5.89
CA GLU A 116 -14.74 -3.91 -6.89
C GLU A 116 -13.63 -2.85 -6.97
N ILE A 117 -12.98 -2.53 -5.85
CA ILE A 117 -11.81 -1.64 -5.82
C ILE A 117 -10.67 -2.24 -6.66
N ARG A 118 -10.40 -3.54 -6.49
CA ARG A 118 -9.37 -4.23 -7.28
C ARG A 118 -9.69 -4.18 -8.77
N ASP A 119 -10.91 -4.55 -9.14
CA ASP A 119 -11.34 -4.61 -10.53
C ASP A 119 -11.33 -3.21 -11.17
N GLU A 120 -11.62 -2.16 -10.39
CA GLU A 120 -11.48 -0.76 -10.79
C GLU A 120 -10.02 -0.36 -11.05
N ILE A 121 -9.08 -0.77 -10.19
CA ILE A 121 -7.64 -0.49 -10.39
C ILE A 121 -7.15 -1.14 -11.69
N GLU A 122 -7.57 -2.38 -11.97
CA GLU A 122 -7.23 -3.07 -13.22
C GLU A 122 -7.79 -2.32 -14.43
N ARG A 123 -9.09 -2.00 -14.41
CA ARG A 123 -9.76 -1.29 -15.51
C ARG A 123 -9.12 0.06 -15.78
N GLU A 124 -8.86 0.85 -14.74
CA GLU A 124 -8.25 2.18 -14.86
C GLU A 124 -6.78 2.10 -15.30
N THR A 125 -6.07 1.03 -14.96
CA THR A 125 -4.74 0.76 -15.48
C THR A 125 -4.78 0.50 -16.99
N GLU A 126 -5.66 -0.41 -17.42
CA GLU A 126 -5.79 -0.78 -18.83
C GLU A 126 -6.25 0.39 -19.72
N ARG A 127 -7.11 1.27 -19.19
CA ARG A 127 -7.57 2.47 -19.90
C ARG A 127 -6.43 3.34 -20.43
N LEU A 128 -5.35 3.48 -19.66
CA LEU A 128 -4.19 4.30 -20.05
C LEU A 128 -3.05 3.50 -20.67
N THR A 129 -2.78 2.29 -20.18
CA THR A 129 -1.59 1.53 -20.62
C THR A 129 -1.89 0.52 -21.72
N GLY A 130 -3.16 0.34 -22.08
CA GLY A 130 -3.62 -0.77 -22.91
C GLY A 130 -3.41 -2.13 -22.23
N HIS A 131 -3.53 -3.21 -23.01
CA HIS A 131 -3.36 -4.58 -22.53
C HIS A 131 -1.94 -5.15 -22.72
N ASN A 132 -1.08 -4.48 -23.50
CA ASN A 132 0.21 -5.04 -23.92
C ASN A 132 1.41 -4.59 -23.05
N LYS A 133 1.22 -4.62 -21.73
CA LYS A 133 2.26 -4.39 -20.70
C LYS A 133 2.90 -2.99 -20.68
N GLY A 134 2.27 -1.99 -21.28
CA GLY A 134 2.66 -0.58 -21.16
C GLY A 134 2.66 -0.11 -19.70
N ILE A 135 3.36 0.98 -19.42
CA ILE A 135 3.47 1.62 -18.11
C ILE A 135 3.07 3.09 -18.22
N SER A 136 2.59 3.68 -17.12
CA SER A 136 2.34 5.12 -17.07
C SER A 136 2.76 5.70 -15.72
N SER A 137 3.31 6.91 -15.75
CA SER A 137 3.67 7.68 -14.54
C SER A 137 2.45 8.32 -13.88
N GLU A 138 1.29 8.36 -14.55
CA GLU A 138 0.07 8.95 -14.02
C GLU A 138 -0.52 8.06 -12.91
N PRO A 139 -0.60 8.54 -11.66
CA PRO A 139 -1.02 7.71 -10.53
C PRO A 139 -2.53 7.44 -10.54
N ILE A 140 -2.92 6.29 -9.99
CA ILE A 140 -4.29 6.05 -9.53
C ILE A 140 -4.35 6.51 -8.07
N ILE A 141 -5.31 7.38 -7.73
CA ILE A 141 -5.48 7.89 -6.37
C ILE A 141 -6.73 7.24 -5.76
N LEU A 142 -6.51 6.46 -4.71
CA LEU A 142 -7.55 5.75 -3.97
C LEU A 142 -7.54 6.22 -2.51
N ARG A 143 -8.70 6.62 -2.00
CA ARG A 143 -8.92 6.89 -0.57
C ARG A 143 -9.69 5.73 0.05
N VAL A 144 -9.19 5.15 1.13
CA VAL A 144 -9.88 4.11 1.91
C VAL A 144 -10.22 4.68 3.27
N TYR A 145 -11.52 4.71 3.57
CA TYR A 145 -12.07 5.19 4.83
C TYR A 145 -12.32 4.00 5.74
N SER A 146 -11.79 4.05 6.97
CA SER A 146 -12.03 3.01 7.98
C SER A 146 -11.83 3.56 9.40
N PRO A 147 -12.54 3.05 10.41
CA PRO A 147 -12.29 3.37 11.81
C PRO A 147 -11.02 2.69 12.37
N LYS A 148 -10.40 1.77 11.61
CA LYS A 148 -9.27 0.93 12.06
C LYS A 148 -7.92 1.40 11.52
N VAL A 149 -7.90 2.49 10.76
CA VAL A 149 -6.69 3.04 10.14
C VAL A 149 -6.35 4.41 10.72
N VAL A 150 -5.09 4.80 10.59
CA VAL A 150 -4.67 6.19 10.81
C VAL A 150 -4.58 6.91 9.47
N ASN A 151 -4.64 8.25 9.49
CA ASN A 151 -4.43 9.05 8.28
C ASN A 151 -3.01 8.84 7.75
N LEU A 152 -2.85 8.02 6.71
CA LEU A 152 -1.55 7.60 6.21
C LEU A 152 -1.60 7.45 4.69
N THR A 153 -0.51 7.83 4.01
CA THR A 153 -0.38 7.62 2.56
C THR A 153 0.61 6.50 2.30
N LEU A 154 0.17 5.50 1.53
CA LEU A 154 1.00 4.42 1.00
C LEU A 154 1.10 4.57 -0.52
N VAL A 155 2.25 4.23 -1.08
CA VAL A 155 2.49 4.22 -2.53
C VAL A 155 2.94 2.85 -2.96
N ASP A 156 2.15 2.21 -3.81
CA ASP A 156 2.61 1.06 -4.60
C ASP A 156 3.18 1.57 -5.91
N LEU A 157 4.36 1.08 -6.28
CA LEU A 157 5.04 1.46 -7.50
C LEU A 157 5.19 0.26 -8.41
N PRO A 158 5.19 0.46 -9.75
CA PRO A 158 5.62 -0.56 -10.69
C PRO A 158 6.97 -1.15 -10.30
N GLY A 159 7.10 -2.47 -10.47
CA GLY A 159 8.35 -3.16 -10.15
C GLY A 159 9.45 -2.86 -11.15
N ILE A 160 10.69 -2.72 -10.68
CA ILE A 160 11.85 -2.52 -11.55
C ILE A 160 12.06 -3.79 -12.40
N THR A 161 12.19 -3.62 -13.71
CA THR A 161 12.49 -4.67 -14.70
C THR A 161 13.74 -4.31 -15.49
N LYS A 162 14.56 -5.30 -15.85
CA LYS A 162 15.79 -5.11 -16.65
C LYS A 162 15.57 -5.36 -18.15
N VAL A 163 14.53 -6.12 -18.49
CA VAL A 163 14.24 -6.52 -19.87
C VAL A 163 12.85 -6.04 -20.25
N PRO A 164 12.69 -5.27 -21.33
CA PRO A 164 11.39 -4.85 -21.82
C PRO A 164 10.59 -6.05 -22.32
N VAL A 165 9.28 -6.02 -22.10
CA VAL A 165 8.33 -7.04 -22.56
C VAL A 165 7.09 -6.39 -23.18
N GLY A 166 6.52 -7.00 -24.22
CA GLY A 166 5.35 -6.44 -24.91
C GLY A 166 5.68 -5.12 -25.60
N ASP A 167 4.86 -4.08 -25.39
CA ASP A 167 5.04 -2.75 -25.98
C ASP A 167 5.94 -1.82 -25.14
N GLN A 168 6.72 -2.37 -24.21
CA GLN A 168 7.62 -1.58 -23.39
C GLN A 168 8.80 -1.03 -24.19
N PRO A 169 9.18 0.23 -23.99
CA PRO A 169 10.32 0.82 -24.68
C PRO A 169 11.64 0.23 -24.14
N LEU A 170 12.71 0.31 -24.93
CA LEU A 170 14.03 -0.24 -24.56
C LEU A 170 14.62 0.39 -23.30
N ASP A 171 14.22 1.61 -22.96
CA ASP A 171 14.65 2.36 -21.78
C ASP A 171 13.72 2.18 -20.57
N ILE A 172 12.85 1.17 -20.57
CA ILE A 172 11.88 0.90 -19.49
C ILE A 172 12.51 0.87 -18.10
N GLU A 173 13.71 0.29 -17.98
CA GLU A 173 14.44 0.21 -16.71
C GLU A 173 14.71 1.61 -16.15
N ASN A 174 15.18 2.54 -17.01
CA ASN A 174 15.45 3.92 -16.64
C ASN A 174 14.15 4.67 -16.31
N GLN A 175 13.07 4.45 -17.07
CA GLN A 175 11.78 5.06 -16.80
C GLN A 175 11.21 4.61 -15.44
N MET A 176 11.24 3.32 -15.15
CA MET A 176 10.84 2.74 -13.85
C MET A 176 11.67 3.31 -12.70
N ARG A 177 12.99 3.35 -12.88
CA ARG A 177 13.91 3.90 -11.89
C ARG A 177 13.65 5.37 -11.62
N ASN A 178 13.46 6.18 -12.66
CA ASN A 178 13.13 7.61 -12.53
C ASN A 178 11.78 7.80 -11.84
N LEU A 179 10.77 6.99 -12.18
CA LEU A 179 9.47 7.00 -11.52
C LEU A 179 9.62 6.71 -10.03
N VAL A 180 10.38 5.68 -9.65
CA VAL A 180 10.61 5.39 -8.22
C VAL A 180 11.31 6.54 -7.51
N LEU A 181 12.38 7.09 -8.11
CA LEU A 181 13.12 8.23 -7.55
C LEU A 181 12.24 9.45 -7.30
N GLN A 182 11.21 9.70 -8.12
CA GLN A 182 10.28 10.81 -7.91
C GLN A 182 9.55 10.71 -6.57
N TYR A 183 9.21 9.51 -6.11
CA TYR A 183 8.52 9.31 -4.83
C TYR A 183 9.49 9.23 -3.66
N ILE A 184 10.60 8.49 -3.78
CA ILE A 184 11.51 8.25 -2.65
C ILE A 184 12.47 9.41 -2.34
N ARG A 185 12.59 10.40 -3.23
CA ARG A 185 13.36 11.63 -2.95
C ARG A 185 12.72 12.51 -1.88
N ASN A 186 11.43 12.35 -1.60
CA ASN A 186 10.76 13.08 -0.52
C ASN A 186 11.40 12.69 0.84
N PRO A 187 12.00 13.64 1.58
CA PRO A 187 12.61 13.33 2.87
C PRO A 187 11.58 12.88 3.91
N ASN A 188 10.31 13.30 3.78
CA ASN A 188 9.20 12.83 4.62
C ASN A 188 8.55 11.56 4.05
N SER A 189 9.38 10.56 3.74
CA SER A 189 8.91 9.24 3.31
C SER A 189 9.74 8.12 3.91
N ILE A 190 9.07 7.02 4.28
CA ILE A 190 9.67 5.75 4.64
C ILE A 190 9.76 4.90 3.38
N ILE A 191 10.95 4.42 3.07
CA ILE A 191 11.22 3.52 1.95
C ILE A 191 11.14 2.09 2.46
N LEU A 192 10.17 1.31 1.95
CA LEU A 192 10.13 -0.14 2.16
C LEU A 192 10.85 -0.82 0.99
N ALA A 193 12.10 -1.21 1.22
CA ALA A 193 12.93 -1.89 0.24
C ALA A 193 12.65 -3.40 0.24
N VAL A 194 11.72 -3.82 -0.61
CA VAL A 194 11.26 -5.21 -0.71
C VAL A 194 12.18 -6.02 -1.61
N THR A 195 12.76 -7.10 -1.06
CA THR A 195 13.65 -8.04 -1.75
C THR A 195 13.21 -9.47 -1.45
N PRO A 196 13.07 -10.36 -2.44
CA PRO A 196 12.75 -11.75 -2.17
C PRO A 196 13.99 -12.51 -1.68
N ALA A 197 13.80 -13.40 -0.70
CA ALA A 197 14.84 -14.15 0.00
C ALA A 197 15.53 -15.20 -0.89
N ASN A 198 14.84 -15.67 -1.92
CA ASN A 198 15.37 -16.61 -2.91
C ASN A 198 16.23 -15.93 -3.99
N THR A 199 16.67 -14.68 -3.75
CA THR A 199 17.60 -13.93 -4.59
C THR A 199 18.69 -13.32 -3.74
N ASP A 200 19.85 -13.04 -4.34
CA ASP A 200 20.96 -12.42 -3.62
C ASP A 200 20.64 -10.95 -3.25
N MET A 201 20.49 -10.72 -1.94
CA MET A 201 20.18 -9.40 -1.38
C MET A 201 21.28 -8.36 -1.66
N ALA A 202 22.54 -8.78 -1.83
CA ALA A 202 23.64 -7.87 -2.17
C ALA A 202 23.44 -7.21 -3.55
N THR A 203 22.67 -7.87 -4.43
CA THR A 203 22.33 -7.36 -5.77
C THR A 203 20.96 -6.68 -5.82
N SER A 204 20.32 -6.45 -4.68
CA SER A 204 18.97 -5.88 -4.62
C SER A 204 18.91 -4.46 -5.19
N GLU A 205 18.16 -4.30 -6.28
CA GLU A 205 17.91 -2.99 -6.89
C GLU A 205 17.12 -2.06 -5.95
N SER A 206 16.26 -2.59 -5.07
CA SER A 206 15.47 -1.76 -4.13
C SER A 206 16.32 -1.16 -3.03
N ILE A 207 17.33 -1.88 -2.55
CA ILE A 207 18.32 -1.36 -1.61
C ILE A 207 19.24 -0.36 -2.31
N LYS A 208 19.72 -0.72 -3.51
CA LYS A 208 20.63 0.14 -4.28
C LYS A 208 20.01 1.51 -4.55
N ILE A 209 18.78 1.56 -5.04
CA ILE A 209 18.08 2.82 -5.32
C ILE A 209 17.72 3.58 -4.04
N ALA A 210 17.43 2.89 -2.93
CA ALA A 210 17.19 3.54 -1.64
C ALA A 210 18.45 4.24 -1.11
N LYS A 211 19.62 3.60 -1.20
CA LYS A 211 20.91 4.17 -0.76
C LYS A 211 21.31 5.44 -1.52
N GLU A 212 20.79 5.67 -2.72
CA GLU A 212 21.05 6.91 -3.48
C GLU A 212 20.36 8.13 -2.88
N VAL A 213 19.25 7.94 -2.17
CA VAL A 213 18.45 9.02 -1.57
C VAL A 213 18.42 8.96 -0.03
N ASP A 214 18.92 7.87 0.55
CA ASP A 214 19.04 7.60 1.98
C ASP A 214 20.30 6.75 2.26
N PRO A 215 21.51 7.30 2.06
CA PRO A 215 22.77 6.54 2.18
C PRO A 215 23.00 5.98 3.58
N ASP A 216 22.52 6.68 4.62
CA ASP A 216 22.61 6.27 6.02
C ASP A 216 21.50 5.30 6.46
N GLY A 217 20.49 5.07 5.60
CA GLY A 217 19.36 4.20 5.89
C GLY A 217 18.44 4.72 7.01
N ASN A 218 18.38 6.04 7.24
CA ASN A 218 17.61 6.64 8.34
C ASN A 218 16.10 6.47 8.19
N ARG A 219 15.62 6.24 6.96
CA ARG A 219 14.19 6.11 6.62
C ARG A 219 13.93 4.92 5.70
N THR A 220 14.89 4.00 5.60
CA THR A 220 14.78 2.78 4.79
C THR A 220 14.65 1.57 5.69
N ILE A 221 13.58 0.80 5.50
CA ILE A 221 13.39 -0.51 6.13
C ILE A 221 13.50 -1.56 5.02
N ALA A 222 14.34 -2.57 5.23
CA ALA A 222 14.44 -3.69 4.30
C ALA A 222 13.43 -4.77 4.66
N VAL A 223 12.72 -5.27 3.65
CA VAL A 223 11.72 -6.33 3.79
C VAL A 223 12.14 -7.53 2.95
N CYS A 224 12.36 -8.66 3.60
CA CYS A 224 12.76 -9.92 2.98
C CYS A 224 11.53 -10.82 2.80
N THR A 225 11.04 -10.98 1.57
CA THR A 225 9.82 -11.77 1.26
C THR A 225 10.17 -13.17 0.77
N LYS A 226 9.18 -14.06 0.61
CA LYS A 226 9.37 -15.39 -0.02
C LYS A 226 10.40 -16.28 0.69
N LEU A 227 10.49 -16.17 2.03
CA LEU A 227 11.38 -17.01 2.84
C LEU A 227 11.05 -18.51 2.73
N ASP A 228 9.78 -18.81 2.46
CA ASP A 228 9.25 -20.15 2.19
C ASP A 228 9.75 -20.76 0.87
N LEU A 229 10.28 -19.95 -0.04
CA LEU A 229 10.77 -20.37 -1.36
C LEU A 229 12.30 -20.37 -1.46
N MET A 230 13.01 -20.33 -0.33
CA MET A 230 14.47 -20.45 -0.30
C MET A 230 14.91 -21.87 -0.65
N ASP A 231 16.12 -21.99 -1.19
CA ASP A 231 16.69 -23.28 -1.57
C ASP A 231 16.84 -24.18 -0.33
N PRO A 232 16.40 -25.45 -0.38
CA PRO A 232 16.55 -26.38 0.73
C PRO A 232 18.02 -26.48 1.17
N GLY A 233 18.27 -26.29 2.47
CA GLY A 233 19.61 -26.27 3.06
C GLY A 233 20.24 -24.88 3.16
N THR A 234 19.53 -23.82 2.74
CA THR A 234 19.92 -22.43 2.98
C THR A 234 19.02 -21.77 4.04
N ASP A 235 19.45 -20.65 4.60
CA ASP A 235 18.67 -19.84 5.53
C ASP A 235 18.93 -18.34 5.31
N ALA A 236 18.06 -17.50 5.88
CA ALA A 236 18.15 -16.04 5.78
C ALA A 236 18.77 -15.38 7.03
N LEU A 237 19.45 -16.11 7.93
CA LEU A 237 19.94 -15.53 9.18
C LEU A 237 20.92 -14.39 8.92
N ASP A 238 21.90 -14.59 8.04
CA ASP A 238 22.88 -13.55 7.73
C ASP A 238 22.24 -12.32 7.05
N ILE A 239 21.19 -12.55 6.27
CA ILE A 239 20.34 -11.49 5.71
C ILE A 239 19.64 -10.75 6.84
N LEU A 240 18.86 -11.43 7.69
CA LEU A 240 18.04 -10.81 8.74
C LEU A 240 18.88 -10.12 9.82
N TYR A 241 20.07 -10.63 10.13
CA TYR A 241 21.02 -9.98 11.04
C TYR A 241 21.80 -8.81 10.41
N GLY A 242 21.56 -8.48 9.14
CA GLY A 242 22.20 -7.37 8.45
C GLY A 242 23.70 -7.59 8.19
N ARG A 243 24.16 -8.85 8.19
CA ARG A 243 25.57 -9.20 7.96
C ARG A 243 25.96 -9.09 6.48
N VAL A 244 24.99 -9.25 5.58
CA VAL A 244 25.18 -9.09 4.12
C VAL A 244 25.06 -7.62 3.71
N VAL A 245 23.92 -7.00 4.02
CA VAL A 245 23.65 -5.59 3.75
C VAL A 245 23.15 -4.94 5.04
N PRO A 246 23.95 -4.10 5.71
CA PRO A 246 23.49 -3.41 6.90
C PRO A 246 22.45 -2.34 6.52
N VAL A 247 21.32 -2.35 7.23
CA VAL A 247 20.24 -1.37 7.12
C VAL A 247 19.93 -0.88 8.54
N LYS A 248 19.96 0.44 8.75
CA LYS A 248 19.91 1.05 10.09
C LYS A 248 18.60 0.75 10.83
N LEU A 249 17.47 0.74 10.13
CA LEU A 249 16.17 0.38 10.70
C LEU A 249 15.90 -1.13 10.73
N GLY A 250 16.88 -1.95 10.34
CA GLY A 250 16.80 -3.41 10.36
C GLY A 250 16.19 -4.03 9.10
N ILE A 251 16.10 -5.35 9.13
CA ILE A 251 15.58 -6.20 8.05
C ILE A 251 14.48 -7.08 8.63
N ILE A 252 13.30 -7.06 8.00
CA ILE A 252 12.13 -7.79 8.46
C ILE A 252 11.80 -8.90 7.46
N GLY A 253 11.77 -10.14 7.94
CA GLY A 253 11.35 -11.30 7.18
C GLY A 253 9.83 -11.45 7.13
N VAL A 254 9.27 -11.72 5.95
CA VAL A 254 7.82 -11.90 5.75
C VAL A 254 7.54 -13.09 4.84
N VAL A 255 6.63 -13.96 5.26
CA VAL A 255 6.00 -14.97 4.42
C VAL A 255 4.60 -14.49 4.08
N ASN A 256 4.35 -14.27 2.79
CA ASN A 256 3.05 -13.86 2.29
C ASN A 256 2.33 -15.07 1.67
N ARG A 257 1.00 -14.95 1.51
CA ARG A 257 0.20 -15.96 0.79
C ARG A 257 0.73 -16.18 -0.63
N SER A 258 0.81 -17.45 -1.02
CA SER A 258 1.18 -17.85 -2.38
C SER A 258 0.05 -17.56 -3.37
N GLN A 259 0.34 -17.63 -4.67
CA GLN A 259 -0.72 -17.52 -5.70
C GLN A 259 -1.79 -18.60 -5.52
N LEU A 260 -1.41 -19.79 -5.06
CA LEU A 260 -2.35 -20.88 -4.79
C LEU A 260 -3.27 -20.54 -3.61
N ASP A 261 -2.73 -19.99 -2.51
CA ASP A 261 -3.53 -19.59 -1.35
C ASP A 261 -4.51 -18.47 -1.70
N ILE A 262 -4.07 -17.50 -2.51
CA ILE A 262 -4.89 -16.40 -3.01
C ILE A 262 -6.04 -16.94 -3.86
N ASN A 263 -5.73 -17.83 -4.82
CA ASN A 263 -6.75 -18.47 -5.66
C ASN A 263 -7.77 -19.26 -4.83
N ASN A 264 -7.32 -19.85 -3.72
CA ASN A 264 -8.14 -20.62 -2.79
C ASN A 264 -8.81 -19.77 -1.70
N ARG A 265 -8.60 -18.44 -1.68
CA ARG A 265 -9.09 -17.51 -0.64
C ARG A 265 -8.77 -17.96 0.80
N LYS A 266 -7.57 -18.51 1.00
CA LYS A 266 -7.05 -18.92 2.31
C LYS A 266 -6.15 -17.86 2.93
#